data_AF-A0A7C5MLE2-F1
#
_entry.id   AF-A0A7C5MLE2-F1
#
_cell.length_a   1.000
_cell.length_b   1.000
_cell.length_c   1.000
_cell.angle_alpha   90.00
_cell.angle_beta   90.00
_cell.angle_gamma   90.00
#
_symmetry.space_group_name_H-M   'P 1'
#
loop_
_entity.id
_entity.type
_entity.pdbx_description
1 polymer ?
#
loop_
_entity_poly.entity_id
_entity_poly.type
_entity_poly.pdbx_seq_one_letter_code
_entity_poly.pdbx_strand_id
1 'polypeptide(L)'
;MKKIGFILIIATLFSGTVGASKNREQLKITPVSTLFEEPSLYDGQRLTVQGEVIGDIMKDRETFWINIKDGDFFIGVVINNFQREEIRYLGRYGVRGDIVKVSGIYHLHCPLHYGERDIHAEQLEIVESGYKMQETIQRDRIIIGLLLGIFTIIILPYSHRKSIQKGTDGQQK
;
A
#
# COMPACT_ATOMS: atom_id res chain seq x y z
N MET A 1 -24.06 -24.23 81.12
CA MET A 1 -22.69 -24.14 80.52
C MET A 1 -22.88 -23.67 79.07
N LYS A 2 -22.77 -22.36 78.75
CA LYS A 2 -21.65 -21.72 78.00
C LYS A 2 -21.03 -22.69 76.96
N LYS A 3 -20.99 -22.46 75.64
CA LYS A 3 -20.61 -21.29 74.80
C LYS A 3 -21.20 -21.52 73.36
N ILE A 4 -21.86 -20.56 72.71
CA ILE A 4 -21.36 -19.55 71.74
C ILE A 4 -20.59 -20.12 70.53
N GLY A 5 -21.03 -19.76 69.30
CA GLY A 5 -20.24 -19.83 68.05
C GLY A 5 -21.12 -19.88 66.78
N PHE A 6 -21.74 -18.78 66.32
CA PHE A 6 -21.22 -17.79 65.36
C PHE A 6 -21.38 -18.19 63.85
N ILE A 7 -22.47 -17.70 63.25
CA ILE A 7 -22.64 -17.06 61.92
C ILE A 7 -21.58 -17.35 60.83
N LEU A 8 -22.04 -17.76 59.64
CA LEU A 8 -21.73 -17.11 58.35
C LEU A 8 -22.57 -17.71 57.20
N ILE A 9 -23.69 -17.06 56.88
CA ILE A 9 -24.36 -17.19 55.57
C ILE A 9 -23.58 -16.29 54.62
N ILE A 10 -22.72 -16.89 53.79
CA ILE A 10 -22.04 -16.18 52.71
C ILE A 10 -23.02 -16.09 51.54
N ALA A 11 -23.83 -15.04 51.53
CA ALA A 11 -24.51 -14.54 50.34
C ALA A 11 -23.57 -13.52 49.67
N THR A 12 -22.59 -14.00 48.90
CA THR A 12 -21.85 -13.13 47.99
C THR A 12 -22.63 -13.02 46.69
N LEU A 13 -23.32 -11.89 46.57
CA LEU A 13 -23.79 -11.28 45.34
C LEU A 13 -22.70 -11.40 44.26
N PHE A 14 -22.96 -12.19 43.23
CA PHE A 14 -22.16 -12.21 42.00
C PHE A 14 -22.54 -10.98 41.15
N SER A 15 -22.26 -9.79 41.67
CA SER A 15 -22.29 -8.54 40.90
C SER A 15 -20.95 -8.41 40.19
N GLY A 16 -20.74 -9.25 39.18
CA GLY A 16 -19.58 -9.21 38.31
C GLY A 16 -20.05 -8.97 36.89
N THR A 17 -19.90 -7.72 36.44
CA THR A 17 -20.14 -7.25 35.07
C THR A 17 -19.65 -8.25 34.03
N VAL A 18 -20.57 -8.97 33.37
CA VAL A 18 -20.26 -9.57 32.08
C VAL A 18 -20.16 -8.40 31.10
N GLY A 19 -18.93 -7.92 30.94
CA GLY A 19 -18.59 -6.89 29.97
C GLY A 19 -19.22 -7.26 28.64
N ALA A 20 -19.83 -6.27 28.00
CA ALA A 20 -20.35 -6.37 26.65
C ALA A 20 -19.26 -6.99 25.78
N SER A 21 -19.41 -8.28 25.45
CA SER A 21 -18.68 -8.91 24.38
C SER A 21 -19.18 -8.26 23.12
N LYS A 22 -18.57 -7.11 22.76
CA LYS A 22 -18.59 -6.58 21.39
C LYS A 22 -18.05 -7.72 20.56
N ASN A 23 -18.97 -8.47 19.96
CA ASN A 23 -18.68 -9.39 18.88
C ASN A 23 -17.98 -8.52 17.83
N ARG A 24 -16.64 -8.52 17.82
CA ARG A 24 -15.88 -7.95 16.72
C ARG A 24 -16.23 -8.86 15.57
N GLU A 25 -17.25 -8.50 14.79
CA GLU A 25 -17.37 -9.03 13.45
C GLU A 25 -16.02 -8.78 12.80
N GLN A 26 -15.29 -9.87 12.61
CA GLN A 26 -14.05 -9.84 11.88
C GLN A 26 -14.46 -9.56 10.43
N LEU A 27 -14.56 -8.28 10.09
CA LEU A 27 -14.98 -7.81 8.78
C LEU A 27 -14.13 -8.53 7.74
N LYS A 28 -14.81 -9.26 6.86
CA LYS A 28 -14.19 -9.99 5.76
C LYS A 28 -13.40 -8.99 4.92
N ILE A 29 -12.11 -9.28 4.70
CA ILE A 29 -11.28 -8.48 3.81
C ILE A 29 -11.74 -8.74 2.37
N THR A 30 -12.17 -7.69 1.70
CA THR A 30 -12.53 -7.66 0.28
C THR A 30 -11.27 -7.31 -0.52
N PRO A 31 -10.85 -8.15 -1.50
CA PRO A 31 -9.77 -7.81 -2.40
C PRO A 31 -10.09 -6.56 -3.21
N VAL A 32 -9.09 -5.72 -3.49
CA VAL A 32 -9.31 -4.49 -4.27
C VAL A 32 -9.76 -4.83 -5.70
N SER A 33 -9.28 -5.93 -6.28
CA SER A 33 -9.66 -6.37 -7.63
C SER A 33 -11.17 -6.53 -7.80
N THR A 34 -11.87 -7.03 -6.78
CA THR A 34 -13.32 -7.23 -6.81
C THR A 34 -14.07 -5.90 -6.99
N LEU A 35 -13.53 -4.79 -6.50
CA LEU A 35 -14.10 -3.44 -6.69
C LEU A 35 -13.97 -2.95 -8.14
N PHE A 36 -13.10 -3.58 -8.94
CA PHE A 36 -12.94 -3.30 -10.38
C PHE A 36 -13.74 -4.27 -11.25
N GLU A 37 -13.90 -5.51 -10.81
CA GLU A 37 -14.66 -6.55 -11.51
C GLU A 37 -16.17 -6.34 -11.37
N GLU A 38 -16.66 -6.07 -10.16
CA GLU A 38 -18.09 -5.92 -9.85
C GLU A 38 -18.38 -4.58 -9.15
N PRO A 39 -17.98 -3.43 -9.73
CA PRO A 39 -17.94 -2.14 -9.05
C PRO A 39 -19.30 -1.70 -8.48
N SER A 40 -20.38 -1.86 -9.26
CA SER A 40 -21.72 -1.40 -8.86
C SER A 40 -22.30 -2.20 -7.70
N LEU A 41 -21.83 -3.43 -7.46
CA LEU A 41 -22.35 -4.24 -6.35
C LEU A 41 -21.92 -3.68 -4.99
N TYR A 42 -20.80 -2.98 -4.93
CA TYR A 42 -20.22 -2.49 -3.69
C TYR A 42 -20.44 -0.99 -3.47
N ASP A 43 -20.97 -0.27 -4.46
CA ASP A 43 -21.15 1.18 -4.39
C ASP A 43 -22.00 1.59 -3.17
N GLY A 44 -21.48 2.51 -2.36
CA GLY A 44 -22.07 2.96 -1.10
C GLY A 44 -21.99 1.96 0.06
N GLN A 45 -21.39 0.78 -0.12
CA GLN A 45 -21.26 -0.21 0.95
C GLN A 45 -20.06 0.06 1.84
N ARG A 46 -20.22 -0.26 3.12
CA ARG A 46 -19.11 -0.37 4.06
C ARG A 46 -18.37 -1.68 3.82
N LEU A 47 -17.07 -1.59 3.58
CA LEU A 47 -16.21 -2.75 3.34
C LEU A 47 -14.83 -2.54 3.97
N THR A 48 -14.05 -3.62 4.00
CA THR A 48 -12.68 -3.60 4.51
C THR A 48 -11.74 -4.12 3.43
N VAL A 49 -10.72 -3.33 3.08
CA VAL A 49 -9.65 -3.70 2.14
C VAL A 49 -8.31 -3.72 2.85
N GLN A 50 -7.33 -4.41 2.28
CA GLN A 50 -5.95 -4.41 2.78
C GLN A 50 -4.99 -4.20 1.62
N GLY A 51 -3.96 -3.37 1.81
CA GLY A 51 -2.97 -3.11 0.76
C GLY A 51 -1.77 -2.31 1.24
N GLU A 52 -0.73 -2.26 0.42
CA GLU A 52 0.45 -1.42 0.64
C GLU A 52 0.13 0.04 0.32
N VAL A 53 0.42 0.97 1.23
CA VAL A 53 0.34 2.40 0.91
C VAL A 53 1.45 2.76 -0.07
N ILE A 54 1.10 3.29 -1.24
CA ILE A 54 2.03 3.63 -2.32
C ILE A 54 1.91 5.08 -2.76
N GLY A 55 2.96 5.59 -3.40
CA GLY A 55 2.97 6.95 -3.96
C GLY A 55 3.15 8.02 -2.88
N ASP A 56 2.34 9.07 -2.94
CA ASP A 56 2.39 10.21 -2.03
C ASP A 56 1.05 10.43 -1.31
N ILE A 57 1.12 11.06 -0.12
CA ILE A 57 -0.06 11.51 0.61
C ILE A 57 -0.40 12.92 0.14
N MET A 58 -1.54 13.08 -0.53
CA MET A 58 -1.98 14.35 -1.09
C MET A 58 -3.00 14.99 -0.16
N LYS A 59 -2.77 16.22 0.28
CA LYS A 59 -3.74 16.94 1.12
C LYS A 59 -4.87 17.49 0.26
N ASP A 60 -6.12 17.21 0.64
CA ASP A 60 -7.31 17.84 0.08
C ASP A 60 -8.19 18.41 1.21
N ARG A 61 -8.17 19.75 1.34
CA ARG A 61 -8.81 20.50 2.43
C ARG A 61 -8.41 19.97 3.82
N GLU A 62 -9.35 19.35 4.53
CA GLU A 62 -9.17 18.78 5.88
C GLU A 62 -8.88 17.26 5.86
N THR A 63 -8.86 16.67 4.67
CA THR A 63 -8.61 15.25 4.43
C THR A 63 -7.34 15.03 3.63
N PHE A 64 -6.95 13.77 3.49
CA PHE A 64 -5.80 13.36 2.71
C PHE A 64 -6.19 12.21 1.80
N TRP A 65 -5.69 12.24 0.58
CA TRP A 65 -5.77 11.14 -0.35
C TRP A 65 -4.49 10.32 -0.29
N ILE A 66 -4.63 9.01 -0.15
CA ILE A 66 -3.56 8.03 -0.32
C ILE A 66 -3.98 7.02 -1.37
N ASN A 67 -3.01 6.29 -1.93
CA ASN A 67 -3.32 5.11 -2.73
C ASN A 67 -2.84 3.86 -1.99
N ILE A 68 -3.69 2.84 -1.94
CA ILE A 68 -3.30 1.51 -1.45
C ILE A 68 -3.26 0.53 -2.62
N LYS A 69 -2.30 -0.38 -2.60
CA LYS A 69 -2.06 -1.39 -3.63
C LYS A 69 -2.31 -2.79 -3.07
N ASP A 70 -3.09 -3.57 -3.78
CA ASP A 70 -3.40 -4.98 -3.49
C ASP A 70 -3.24 -5.80 -4.78
N GLY A 71 -2.24 -6.67 -4.83
CA GLY A 71 -1.85 -7.37 -6.05
C GLY A 71 -1.44 -6.40 -7.17
N ASP A 72 -2.11 -6.48 -8.31
CA ASP A 72 -1.91 -5.58 -9.46
C ASP A 72 -2.84 -4.37 -9.47
N PHE A 73 -3.76 -4.29 -8.50
CA PHE A 73 -4.75 -3.23 -8.40
C PHE A 73 -4.35 -2.21 -7.33
N PHE A 74 -4.79 -0.97 -7.52
CA PHE A 74 -4.68 0.06 -6.51
C PHE A 74 -5.95 0.91 -6.52
N ILE A 75 -6.25 1.50 -5.37
CA ILE A 75 -7.42 2.35 -5.20
C ILE A 75 -7.09 3.54 -4.31
N GLY A 76 -7.73 4.66 -4.60
CA GLY A 76 -7.69 5.86 -3.78
C GLY A 76 -8.43 5.66 -2.47
N VAL A 77 -7.85 6.14 -1.39
CA VAL A 77 -8.44 6.14 -0.06
C VAL A 77 -8.34 7.53 0.53
N VAL A 78 -9.47 8.06 0.97
CA VAL A 78 -9.58 9.36 1.62
C VAL A 78 -9.54 9.12 3.12
N ILE A 79 -8.54 9.70 3.78
CA ILE A 79 -8.25 9.54 5.20
C ILE A 79 -8.26 10.90 5.92
N ASN A 80 -8.42 10.88 7.24
CA ASN A 80 -8.31 12.07 8.07
C ASN A 80 -6.86 12.31 8.57
N ASN A 81 -6.62 13.43 9.25
CA ASN A 81 -5.29 13.78 9.74
C ASN A 81 -4.72 12.76 10.74
N PHE A 82 -5.54 12.19 11.62
CA PHE A 82 -5.07 11.20 12.60
C PHE A 82 -4.55 9.94 11.92
N GLN A 83 -5.31 9.40 10.96
CA GLN A 83 -4.92 8.23 10.17
C GLN A 83 -3.65 8.51 9.33
N ARG A 84 -3.52 9.74 8.81
CA ARG A 84 -2.34 10.18 8.06
C ARG A 84 -1.07 10.19 8.92
N GLU A 85 -1.16 10.50 10.21
CA GLU A 85 -0.03 10.50 11.15
C GLU A 85 0.44 9.09 11.52
N GLU A 86 -0.41 8.06 11.36
CA GLU A 86 -0.06 6.67 11.61
C GLU A 86 0.84 6.08 10.51
N ILE A 87 0.72 6.57 9.27
CA ILE A 87 1.47 6.09 8.11
C ILE A 87 2.90 6.63 8.15
N ARG A 88 3.88 5.73 8.06
CA ARG A 88 5.32 6.03 8.14
C ARG A 88 6.05 5.79 6.84
N TYR A 89 5.71 4.73 6.11
CA TYR A 89 6.37 4.34 4.88
C TYR A 89 5.40 4.32 3.71
N LEU A 90 5.83 4.96 2.62
CA LEU A 90 5.10 5.01 1.36
C LEU A 90 5.89 4.23 0.32
N GLY A 91 5.25 3.22 -0.26
CA GLY A 91 5.82 2.36 -1.29
C GLY A 91 6.24 3.17 -2.51
N ARG A 92 7.52 3.04 -2.86
CA ARG A 92 8.19 3.70 -3.98
C ARG A 92 9.49 2.94 -4.28
N TYR A 93 10.23 3.40 -5.29
CA TYR A 93 11.53 2.79 -5.58
C TYR A 93 12.43 2.78 -4.33
N GLY A 94 12.94 1.58 -3.98
CA GLY A 94 13.79 1.37 -2.81
C GLY A 94 13.07 1.36 -1.45
N VAL A 95 11.74 1.45 -1.39
CA VAL A 95 10.98 1.46 -0.14
C VAL A 95 9.73 0.60 -0.29
N ARG A 96 9.53 -0.34 0.63
CA ARG A 96 8.24 -1.00 0.82
C ARG A 96 7.39 -0.14 1.76
N GLY A 97 6.17 0.19 1.34
CA GLY A 97 5.21 0.95 2.12
C GLY A 97 4.63 0.17 3.29
N ASP A 98 3.95 0.86 4.19
CA ASP A 98 3.17 0.21 5.24
C ASP A 98 2.00 -0.58 4.61
N ILE A 99 1.74 -1.79 5.12
CA ILE A 99 0.53 -2.53 4.79
C ILE A 99 -0.57 -2.06 5.74
N VAL A 100 -1.62 -1.49 5.16
CA VAL A 100 -2.78 -0.97 5.90
C VAL A 100 -4.00 -1.82 5.66
N LYS A 101 -4.84 -1.95 6.69
CA LYS A 101 -6.21 -2.42 6.59
C LYS A 101 -7.13 -1.22 6.75
N VAL A 102 -7.96 -0.95 5.75
CA VAL A 102 -8.85 0.21 5.68
C VAL A 102 -10.28 -0.29 5.72
N SER A 103 -11.07 0.23 6.65
CA SER A 103 -12.52 0.03 6.68
C SER A 103 -13.21 1.36 6.41
N GLY A 104 -14.15 1.38 5.48
CA GLY A 104 -14.78 2.61 5.03
C GLY A 104 -15.87 2.38 4.02
N ILE A 105 -16.39 3.48 3.47
CA ILE A 105 -17.44 3.47 2.45
C ILE A 105 -16.79 3.56 1.07
N TYR A 106 -17.06 2.57 0.22
CA TYR A 106 -16.60 2.59 -1.17
C TYR A 106 -17.56 3.40 -2.04
N HIS A 107 -17.00 4.26 -2.89
CA HIS A 107 -17.74 4.97 -3.93
C HIS A 107 -17.22 4.59 -5.30
N LEU A 108 -18.12 4.15 -6.17
CA LEU A 108 -17.81 4.02 -7.59
C LEU A 108 -17.69 5.40 -8.25
N HIS A 109 -18.54 6.34 -7.86
CA HIS A 109 -18.53 7.72 -8.33
C HIS A 109 -18.65 8.68 -7.14
N CYS A 110 -17.51 9.11 -6.60
CA CYS A 110 -17.52 9.97 -5.41
C CYS A 110 -17.98 11.40 -5.73
N PRO A 111 -19.03 11.91 -5.06
CA PRO A 111 -19.51 13.28 -5.29
C PRO A 111 -18.54 14.35 -4.78
N LEU A 112 -17.64 14.00 -3.84
CA LEU A 112 -16.67 14.93 -3.25
C LEU A 112 -15.37 15.03 -4.06
N HIS A 113 -15.02 13.99 -4.82
CA HIS A 113 -13.79 13.92 -5.60
C HIS A 113 -14.08 13.75 -7.10
N TYR A 114 -14.96 14.59 -7.65
CA TYR A 114 -15.18 14.73 -9.10
C TYR A 114 -15.59 13.43 -9.83
N GLY A 115 -16.24 12.49 -9.15
CA GLY A 115 -16.66 11.21 -9.71
C GLY A 115 -15.56 10.14 -9.73
N GLU A 116 -14.42 10.40 -9.10
CA GLU A 116 -13.36 9.41 -8.91
C GLU A 116 -13.86 8.24 -8.06
N ARG A 117 -13.26 7.08 -8.31
CA ARG A 117 -13.48 5.88 -7.51
C ARG A 117 -12.59 5.92 -6.28
N ASP A 118 -13.19 5.86 -5.09
CA ASP A 118 -12.46 5.98 -3.84
C ASP A 118 -13.09 5.17 -2.70
N ILE A 119 -12.37 5.12 -1.57
CA ILE A 119 -12.88 4.65 -0.29
C ILE A 119 -12.73 5.77 0.73
N HIS A 120 -13.80 6.17 1.39
CA HIS A 120 -13.74 7.11 2.51
C HIS A 120 -13.50 6.32 3.79
N ALA A 121 -12.27 6.37 4.29
CA ALA A 121 -11.83 5.57 5.42
C ALA A 121 -12.45 6.06 6.72
N GLU A 122 -13.20 5.19 7.37
CA GLU A 122 -13.67 5.39 8.75
C GLU A 122 -12.62 4.90 9.75
N GLN A 123 -11.89 3.83 9.40
CA GLN A 123 -10.81 3.27 10.18
C GLN A 123 -9.64 2.86 9.28
N LEU A 124 -8.42 3.14 9.75
CA LEU A 124 -7.17 2.67 9.17
C LEU A 124 -6.37 1.99 10.28
N GLU A 125 -5.76 0.85 9.97
CA GLU A 125 -4.90 0.10 10.88
C GLU A 125 -3.63 -0.32 10.13
N ILE A 126 -2.46 -0.05 10.71
CA ILE A 126 -1.18 -0.55 10.20
C ILE A 126 -1.04 -2.03 10.58
N VAL A 127 -1.15 -2.92 9.59
CA VAL A 127 -1.03 -4.38 9.77
C VAL A 127 0.43 -4.83 9.76
N GLU A 128 1.24 -4.23 8.88
CA GLU A 128 2.67 -4.48 8.77
C GLU A 128 3.38 -3.16 8.47
N SER A 129 4.47 -2.86 9.18
CA SER A 129 5.24 -1.65 8.89
C SER A 129 6.16 -1.86 7.69
N GLY A 130 6.23 -0.84 6.84
CA GLY A 130 7.15 -0.76 5.72
C GLY A 130 8.60 -0.58 6.14
N TYR A 131 9.50 -0.61 5.16
CA TYR A 131 10.94 -0.50 5.37
C TYR A 131 11.68 -0.09 4.09
N LYS A 132 12.87 0.49 4.26
CA LYS A 132 13.78 0.76 3.15
C LYS A 132 14.43 -0.54 2.68
N MET A 133 14.34 -0.81 1.39
CA MET A 133 14.97 -1.97 0.78
C MET A 133 16.45 -1.68 0.54
N GLN A 134 17.30 -2.67 0.79
CA GLN A 134 18.71 -2.57 0.43
C GLN A 134 18.88 -2.97 -1.03
N GLU A 135 19.40 -2.05 -1.85
CA GLU A 135 19.78 -2.37 -3.22
C GLU A 135 21.13 -3.08 -3.23
N THR A 136 21.15 -4.33 -3.66
CA THR A 136 22.39 -5.05 -3.93
C THR A 136 22.67 -5.03 -5.43
N ILE A 137 23.61 -4.19 -5.85
CA ILE A 137 24.07 -4.23 -7.25
C ILE A 137 24.89 -5.50 -7.45
N GLN A 138 24.41 -6.39 -8.32
CA GLN A 138 25.14 -7.61 -8.70
C GLN A 138 26.39 -7.22 -9.49
N ARG A 139 27.58 -7.62 -9.00
CA ARG A 139 28.88 -7.29 -9.62
C ARG A 139 28.95 -7.71 -11.08
N ASP A 140 28.36 -8.86 -11.42
CA ASP A 140 28.38 -9.40 -12.79
C ASP A 140 27.68 -8.46 -13.79
N ARG A 141 26.61 -7.79 -13.36
CA ARG A 141 25.90 -6.80 -14.20
C ARG A 141 26.77 -5.58 -14.49
N ILE A 142 27.57 -5.15 -13.52
CA ILE A 142 28.54 -4.06 -13.69
C ILE A 142 29.61 -4.48 -14.71
N ILE A 143 30.17 -5.69 -14.55
CA ILE A 143 31.23 -6.20 -15.45
C ILE A 143 30.72 -6.31 -16.89
N ILE A 144 29.54 -6.91 -17.09
CA ILE A 144 28.93 -7.03 -18.42
C ILE A 144 28.67 -5.64 -19.03
N GLY A 145 28.15 -4.70 -18.24
CA GLY A 145 27.93 -3.32 -18.67
C GLY A 145 29.22 -2.63 -19.14
N LEU A 146 30.32 -2.80 -18.41
CA LEU A 146 31.64 -2.26 -18.78
C LEU A 146 32.17 -2.90 -20.07
N LEU A 147 32.05 -4.21 -20.23
CA LEU A 147 32.49 -4.91 -21.44
C LEU A 147 31.72 -4.43 -22.67
N LEU A 148 30.39 -4.29 -22.57
CA LEU A 148 29.55 -3.77 -23.65
C LEU A 148 29.89 -2.30 -23.98
N GLY A 149 30.19 -1.49 -22.96
CA GLY A 149 30.64 -0.11 -23.13
C GLY A 149 31.96 -0.01 -23.90
N ILE A 150 32.96 -0.81 -23.51
CA ILE A 150 34.25 -0.90 -24.21
C ILE A 150 34.06 -1.35 -25.65
N PHE A 151 33.26 -2.39 -25.88
CA PHE A 151 32.97 -2.90 -27.21
C PHE A 151 32.33 -1.83 -28.12
N THR A 152 31.39 -1.04 -27.57
CA THR A 152 30.74 0.06 -28.28
C THR A 152 31.74 1.17 -28.64
N ILE A 153 32.62 1.53 -27.71
CA ILE A 153 33.69 2.52 -27.94
C ILE A 153 34.67 2.06 -29.02
N ILE A 154 34.91 0.75 -29.15
CA ILE A 154 35.77 0.19 -30.21
C ILE A 154 35.07 0.21 -31.57
N ILE A 155 33.80 -0.19 -31.62
CA ILE A 155 33.06 -0.32 -32.89
C ILE A 155 32.73 1.03 -33.52
N LEU A 156 32.28 2.02 -32.73
CA LEU A 156 31.85 3.32 -33.25
C LEU A 156 32.89 4.03 -34.16
N PRO A 157 34.16 4.19 -33.75
CA PRO A 157 35.18 4.79 -34.60
C PRO A 157 35.56 3.87 -35.77
N TYR A 158 35.53 2.55 -35.59
CA TYR A 158 35.79 1.60 -36.68
C TYR A 158 34.72 1.71 -37.78
N SER A 159 33.44 1.75 -37.41
CA SER A 159 32.33 1.91 -38.35
C SER A 159 32.34 3.29 -39.01
N HIS A 160 32.69 4.35 -38.27
CA HIS A 160 32.81 5.70 -38.83
C HIS A 160 33.95 5.81 -39.84
N ARG A 161 35.14 5.26 -39.54
CA ARG A 161 36.28 5.23 -40.47
C ARG A 161 35.96 4.43 -41.73
N LYS A 162 35.31 3.27 -41.58
CA LYS A 162 34.88 2.44 -42.72
C LYS A 162 33.83 3.14 -43.59
N SER A 163 32.94 3.93 -42.99
CA SER A 163 31.95 4.74 -43.70
C SER A 163 32.62 5.83 -44.55
N ILE A 164 33.59 6.57 -43.96
CA ILE A 164 34.35 7.60 -44.69
C ILE A 164 35.11 7.00 -45.88
N GLN A 165 35.78 5.87 -45.69
CA GLN A 165 36.54 5.20 -46.76
C GLN A 165 35.65 4.80 -47.95
N LYS A 166 34.44 4.28 -47.70
CA LYS A 166 33.50 3.96 -48.78
C LYS A 166 32.99 5.18 -49.54
N GLY A 167 32.89 6.34 -48.88
CA GLY A 167 32.50 7.60 -49.51
C GLY A 167 33.57 8.15 -50.47
N THR A 168 34.85 7.95 -50.17
CA THR A 168 35.97 8.34 -51.04
C THR A 168 36.17 7.39 -52.24
N ASP A 169 35.95 6.09 -52.07
CA ASP A 169 36.09 5.12 -53.18
C ASP A 169 34.93 5.22 -54.19
N GLY A 170 33.76 5.73 -53.77
CA GLY A 170 32.59 5.92 -54.62
C GLY A 170 32.61 7.18 -55.51
N GLN A 171 33.55 8.11 -55.29
CA GLN A 171 33.71 9.32 -56.13
C GLN A 171 34.78 9.17 -57.23
N GLN A 172 35.45 8.03 -57.32
CA GLN A 172 36.35 7.69 -58.44
C GLN A 172 35.63 6.77 -59.44
N LYS A 173 34.56 7.27 -60.08
CA LYS A 173 34.03 6.74 -61.34
C LYS A 173 33.46 7.87 -62.19
#